data_AF-A0A9D1F075-F1
#
_entry.id   AF-A0A9D1F075-F1
#
_cell.length_a   1.000
_cell.length_b   1.000
_cell.length_c   1.000
_cell.angle_alpha   90.00
_cell.angle_beta   90.00
_cell.angle_gamma   90.00
#
_symmetry.space_group_name_H-M   'P 1'
#
loop_
_entity.id
_entity.type
_entity.pdbx_description
1 polymer ?
#
loop_
_entity_poly.entity_id
_entity_poly.type
_entity_poly.pdbx_seq_one_letter_code
_entity_poly.pdbx_strand_id
1 'polypeptide(L)'
;MELFKKLSEKLSTKGKKSFNGMIKPIDVDFDTSKNEFLDGLSKRALKLYEKQHDIKKFSQLVLSDPENTSHNELVDDLFNKGGVDPLEDEKLERLADNSRFLKDLGLID
;
A
#
# COMPACT_ATOMS: atom_id res chain seq x y z
N MET A 1 -17.15 -15.60 -0.69
CA MET A 1 -16.94 -15.21 0.73
C MET A 1 -16.81 -16.43 1.64
N GLU A 2 -16.13 -17.50 1.20
CA GLU A 2 -16.08 -18.78 1.94
C GLU A 2 -15.05 -18.77 3.08
N LEU A 3 -13.95 -18.02 2.91
CA LEU A 3 -12.89 -17.91 3.92
C LEU A 3 -13.36 -17.15 5.16
N PHE A 4 -14.13 -16.08 4.98
CA PHE A 4 -14.66 -15.27 6.09
C PHE A 4 -15.64 -16.08 6.95
N LYS A 5 -16.51 -16.87 6.32
CA LYS A 5 -17.50 -17.72 7.01
C LYS A 5 -16.85 -18.84 7.82
N LYS A 6 -15.82 -19.50 7.26
CA LYS A 6 -15.01 -20.49 7.99
C LYS A 6 -14.25 -19.88 9.18
N LEU A 7 -13.83 -18.62 9.07
CA LEU A 7 -13.16 -17.91 10.16
C LEU A 7 -14.14 -17.58 11.29
N SER A 8 -15.35 -17.11 10.96
CA SER A 8 -16.38 -16.79 11.96
C SER A 8 -16.89 -18.02 12.70
N GLU A 9 -17.04 -19.16 12.01
CA GLU A 9 -17.43 -20.44 12.64
C GLU A 9 -16.36 -20.96 13.62
N LYS A 10 -15.07 -20.82 13.29
CA LYS A 10 -13.97 -21.21 14.19
C LYS A 10 -13.86 -20.30 15.43
N LEU A 11 -14.28 -19.04 15.31
CA LEU A 11 -14.35 -18.10 16.45
C LEU A 11 -15.55 -18.40 17.36
N SER A 12 -16.69 -18.78 16.80
CA SER A 12 -17.94 -19.00 17.56
C SER A 12 -17.94 -20.32 18.36
N THR A 13 -17.14 -21.31 17.95
CA THR A 13 -17.13 -22.66 18.56
C THR A 13 -16.23 -22.82 19.78
N LYS A 14 -15.48 -21.79 20.21
CA LYS A 14 -14.54 -21.85 21.34
C LYS A 14 -15.09 -21.29 22.66
N GLY A 15 -16.41 -21.33 22.85
CA GLY A 15 -17.12 -20.72 23.99
C GLY A 15 -17.66 -21.67 25.07
N LYS A 16 -17.06 -22.86 25.29
CA LYS A 16 -17.43 -23.74 26.41
C LYS A 16 -16.21 -24.19 27.21
N LYS A 17 -15.69 -23.31 28.06
CA LYS A 17 -14.99 -23.68 29.29
C LYS A 17 -15.50 -22.76 30.40
N SER A 18 -16.06 -23.36 31.45
CA SER A 18 -16.60 -22.65 32.60
C SER A 18 -15.50 -21.86 33.29
N PHE A 19 -15.59 -20.54 33.27
CA PHE A 19 -14.79 -19.65 34.11
C PHE A 19 -15.78 -18.93 35.03
N ASN A 20 -15.92 -19.43 36.26
CA ASN A 20 -16.63 -18.72 37.32
C ASN A 20 -15.70 -17.63 37.84
N GLY A 21 -15.89 -16.41 37.35
CA GLY A 21 -15.16 -15.23 37.77
C GLY A 21 -15.61 -14.06 36.91
N MET A 22 -16.33 -13.12 37.52
CA MET A 22 -16.92 -11.96 36.86
C MET A 22 -15.79 -11.06 36.29
N ILE A 23 -15.54 -11.12 34.98
CA ILE A 23 -14.58 -10.25 34.29
C ILE A 23 -15.29 -8.91 34.05
N LYS A 24 -14.79 -7.84 34.66
CA LYS A 24 -15.23 -6.47 34.37
C LYS A 24 -14.82 -6.11 32.92
N PRO A 25 -15.68 -5.48 32.09
CA PRO A 25 -15.39 -5.29 30.67
C PRO A 25 -14.33 -4.22 30.34
N ILE A 26 -13.61 -3.68 31.33
CA ILE A 26 -12.78 -2.47 31.16
C ILE A 26 -11.31 -2.66 31.62
N ASP A 27 -10.99 -3.67 32.43
CA ASP A 27 -9.62 -3.92 32.86
C ASP A 27 -8.96 -5.02 32.01
N VAL A 28 -8.92 -4.80 30.69
CA VAL A 28 -7.94 -5.48 29.84
C VAL A 28 -6.81 -4.50 29.63
N ASP A 29 -5.78 -4.60 30.44
CA ASP A 29 -4.55 -3.83 30.25
C ASP A 29 -3.96 -4.26 28.90
N PHE A 30 -4.21 -3.46 27.86
CA PHE A 30 -3.51 -3.50 26.58
C PHE A 30 -2.13 -2.92 26.82
N ASP A 31 -1.35 -3.67 27.61
CA ASP A 31 0.05 -3.46 27.87
C ASP A 31 0.74 -3.12 26.54
N THR A 32 1.40 -1.97 26.48
CA THR A 32 2.02 -1.38 25.28
C THR A 32 2.99 -2.33 24.56
N SER A 33 3.44 -3.39 25.25
CA SER A 33 4.18 -4.52 24.71
C SER A 33 3.40 -5.40 23.70
N LYS A 34 2.07 -5.34 23.68
CA LYS A 34 1.20 -6.10 22.75
C LYS A 34 1.09 -5.45 21.36
N ASN A 35 1.56 -4.21 21.19
CA ASN A 35 1.54 -3.54 19.90
C ASN A 35 2.67 -4.01 18.98
N GLU A 36 3.83 -4.43 19.48
CA GLU A 36 4.94 -4.86 18.60
C GLU A 36 4.60 -6.12 17.79
N PHE A 37 3.88 -7.07 18.40
CA PHE A 37 3.44 -8.29 17.71
C PHE A 37 2.36 -7.97 16.66
N LEU A 38 1.36 -7.16 17.01
CA LEU A 38 0.30 -6.75 16.09
C LEU A 38 0.82 -5.84 14.97
N ASP A 39 1.78 -4.98 15.27
CA ASP A 39 2.49 -4.15 14.30
C ASP A 39 3.37 -5.00 13.39
N GLY A 40 4.06 -5.99 13.92
CA GLY A 40 4.84 -6.96 13.15
C GLY A 40 3.96 -7.79 12.21
N LEU A 41 2.80 -8.24 12.69
CA LEU A 41 1.81 -8.95 11.89
C LEU A 41 1.25 -8.04 10.78
N SER A 42 0.88 -6.81 11.13
CA SER A 42 0.32 -5.82 10.20
C SER A 42 1.34 -5.44 9.12
N LYS A 43 2.59 -5.17 9.49
CA LYS A 43 3.69 -4.89 8.54
C LYS A 43 3.92 -6.08 7.61
N ARG A 44 3.87 -7.32 8.12
CA ARG A 44 4.04 -8.52 7.29
C ARG A 44 2.87 -8.73 6.34
N ALA A 45 1.64 -8.49 6.80
CA ALA A 45 0.44 -8.56 5.97
C ALA A 45 0.48 -7.52 4.85
N LEU A 46 0.89 -6.28 5.17
CA LEU A 46 1.07 -5.21 4.19
C LEU A 46 2.11 -5.59 3.13
N LYS A 47 3.28 -6.07 3.54
CA LYS A 47 4.34 -6.53 2.62
C LYS A 47 3.87 -7.67 1.70
N LEU A 48 3.08 -8.60 2.21
CA LEU A 48 2.52 -9.68 1.40
C LEU A 48 1.49 -9.16 0.39
N TYR A 49 0.67 -8.19 0.80
CA TYR A 49 -0.30 -7.54 -0.07
C TYR A 49 0.40 -6.76 -1.19
N GLU A 50 1.40 -5.94 -0.84
CA GLU A 50 2.24 -5.20 -1.80
C GLU A 50 2.89 -6.17 -2.80
N LYS A 51 3.54 -7.22 -2.31
CA LYS A 51 4.15 -8.25 -3.16
C LYS A 51 3.14 -8.89 -4.11
N GLN A 52 1.96 -9.25 -3.62
CA GLN A 52 0.93 -9.88 -4.46
C GLN A 52 0.40 -8.92 -5.52
N HIS A 53 0.26 -7.64 -5.16
CA HIS A 53 -0.16 -6.59 -6.07
C HIS A 53 0.89 -6.33 -7.16
N ASP A 54 2.17 -6.31 -6.79
CA ASP A 54 3.28 -6.14 -7.73
C ASP A 54 3.38 -7.31 -8.70
N ILE A 55 3.26 -8.55 -8.21
CA ILE A 55 3.21 -9.75 -9.07
C ILE A 55 2.05 -9.63 -10.06
N LYS A 56 0.87 -9.19 -9.60
CA LYS A 56 -0.30 -9.04 -10.48
C LYS A 56 -0.06 -7.99 -11.57
N LYS A 57 0.46 -6.83 -11.20
CA LYS A 57 0.81 -5.76 -12.15
C LYS A 57 1.86 -6.22 -13.16
N PHE A 58 2.90 -6.89 -12.69
CA PHE A 58 3.95 -7.44 -13.55
C PHE A 58 3.38 -8.48 -14.52
N SER A 59 2.57 -9.43 -14.04
CA SER A 59 1.92 -10.41 -14.91
C SER A 59 0.99 -9.75 -15.94
N GLN A 60 0.28 -8.68 -15.55
CA GLN A 60 -0.53 -7.91 -16.50
C GLN A 60 0.32 -7.24 -17.57
N LEU A 61 1.49 -6.73 -17.22
CA LEU A 61 2.43 -6.11 -18.16
C LEU A 61 3.08 -7.13 -19.10
N VAL A 62 3.46 -8.30 -18.59
CA VAL A 62 4.05 -9.36 -19.43
C VAL A 62 3.03 -9.93 -20.42
N LEU A 63 1.76 -10.01 -20.00
CA LEU A 63 0.68 -10.52 -20.83
C LEU A 63 -0.01 -9.43 -21.66
N SER A 64 0.32 -8.15 -21.45
CA SER A 64 -0.25 -7.08 -22.27
C SER A 64 0.35 -7.12 -23.66
N ASP A 65 -0.50 -6.80 -24.64
CA ASP A 65 -0.10 -6.68 -26.04
C ASP A 65 0.89 -5.51 -26.19
N PRO A 66 2.16 -5.77 -26.58
CA PRO A 66 3.18 -4.73 -26.69
C PRO A 66 2.86 -3.69 -27.78
N GLU A 67 1.99 -4.02 -28.74
CA GLU A 67 1.56 -3.11 -29.80
C GLU A 67 0.36 -2.24 -29.37
N ASN A 68 -0.16 -2.44 -28.16
CA ASN A 68 -1.31 -1.69 -27.67
C ASN A 68 -0.90 -0.29 -27.20
N THR A 69 -1.01 0.69 -28.10
CA THR A 69 -0.73 2.11 -27.87
C THR A 69 -1.86 2.88 -27.19
N SER A 70 -2.97 2.23 -26.80
CA SER A 70 -4.14 2.91 -26.23
C SER A 70 -3.84 3.78 -25.01
N HIS A 71 -2.85 3.39 -24.20
CA HIS A 71 -2.44 4.16 -23.03
C HIS A 71 -1.63 5.40 -23.43
N ASN A 72 -0.85 5.32 -24.52
CA ASN A 72 -0.15 6.48 -25.08
C ASN A 72 -1.17 7.49 -25.61
N GLU A 73 -2.19 7.03 -26.34
CA GLU A 73 -3.29 7.87 -26.83
C GLU A 73 -4.04 8.56 -25.68
N LEU A 74 -4.25 7.85 -24.57
CA LEU A 74 -4.87 8.40 -23.36
C LEU A 74 -4.02 9.50 -22.71
N VAL A 75 -2.71 9.33 -22.69
CA VAL A 75 -1.75 10.31 -22.17
C VAL A 75 -1.68 11.53 -23.09
N ASP A 76 -1.63 11.32 -24.41
CA ASP A 76 -1.68 12.41 -25.40
C ASP A 76 -2.98 13.21 -25.29
N ASP A 77 -4.12 12.54 -25.12
CA ASP A 77 -5.41 13.19 -24.87
C ASP A 77 -5.44 14.01 -23.58
N LEU A 78 -4.74 13.56 -22.54
CA LEU A 78 -4.58 14.29 -21.27
C LEU A 78 -3.78 15.57 -21.47
N PHE A 79 -2.68 15.51 -22.22
CA PHE A 79 -1.88 16.69 -22.56
C PHE A 79 -2.65 17.66 -23.46
N ASN A 80 -3.37 17.15 -24.46
CA ASN A 80 -4.23 17.95 -25.33
C ASN A 80 -5.34 18.69 -24.58
N LYS A 81 -5.80 18.15 -23.43
CA LYS A 81 -6.81 18.77 -22.56
C LYS A 81 -6.21 19.77 -21.55
N GLY A 82 -4.92 20.09 -21.64
CA GLY A 82 -4.24 21.00 -20.72
C GLY A 82 -3.71 20.32 -19.46
N GLY A 83 -3.51 19.00 -19.50
CA GLY A 83 -2.74 18.28 -18.49
C GLY A 83 -1.34 18.87 -18.38
N VAL A 84 -0.93 19.18 -17.16
CA VAL A 84 0.37 19.79 -16.89
C VAL A 84 1.42 18.70 -16.91
N ASP A 85 2.28 18.66 -17.95
CA ASP A 85 3.39 17.71 -17.99
C ASP A 85 4.44 18.08 -16.91
N PRO A 86 4.69 17.20 -15.92
CA PRO A 86 5.72 17.44 -14.92
C PRO A 86 7.15 17.35 -15.48
N LEU A 87 7.33 16.79 -16.67
CA LEU A 87 8.62 16.58 -17.34
C LEU A 87 8.88 17.57 -18.49
N GLU A 88 8.09 18.65 -18.60
CA GLU A 88 8.38 19.73 -19.54
C GLU A 88 9.82 20.23 -19.34
N ASP A 89 10.54 20.41 -20.44
CA ASP A 89 11.94 20.84 -20.45
C ASP A 89 12.14 22.11 -19.61
N GLU A 90 11.22 23.08 -19.70
CA GLU A 90 11.28 24.32 -18.92
C GLU A 90 11.20 24.07 -17.40
N LYS A 91 10.44 23.06 -16.96
CA LYS A 91 10.36 22.69 -15.53
C LYS A 91 11.57 21.88 -15.09
N LEU A 92 12.10 21.04 -15.96
CA LEU A 92 13.34 20.30 -15.72
C LEU A 92 14.54 21.26 -15.61
N GLU A 93 14.60 22.29 -16.44
CA GLU A 93 15.58 23.38 -16.33
C GLU A 93 15.45 24.12 -14.99
N ARG A 94 14.22 24.46 -14.58
CA ARG A 94 13.98 25.08 -13.26
C ARG A 94 14.36 24.17 -12.08
N LEU A 95 14.30 22.85 -12.25
CA LEU A 95 14.77 21.88 -11.25
C LEU A 95 16.29 21.86 -11.15
N ALA A 96 17.00 22.06 -12.27
CA ALA A 96 18.46 22.15 -12.30
C ALA A 96 18.97 23.37 -11.50
N ASP A 97 18.23 24.47 -11.48
CA ASP A 97 18.59 25.67 -10.71
C ASP A 97 18.06 25.64 -9.26
N ASN A 98 17.32 24.59 -8.87
CA ASN A 98 16.73 24.50 -7.54
C ASN A 98 17.77 24.04 -6.51
N SER A 99 18.38 25.00 -5.81
CA SER A 99 19.42 24.75 -4.81
C SER A 99 18.99 23.80 -3.68
N ARG A 100 17.73 23.84 -3.26
CA ARG A 100 17.22 22.91 -2.24
C ARG A 100 17.18 21.49 -2.76
N PHE A 101 16.68 21.31 -3.98
CA PHE A 101 16.64 20.01 -4.64
C PHE A 101 18.05 19.44 -4.87
N LEU A 102 18.97 20.25 -5.38
CA LEU A 102 20.36 19.85 -5.59
C LEU A 102 21.07 19.47 -4.27
N LYS A 103 20.77 20.18 -3.18
CA LYS A 103 21.30 19.88 -1.85
C LYS A 103 20.72 18.57 -1.29
N ASP A 104 19.43 18.33 -1.46
CA ASP A 104 18.77 17.08 -1.08
C ASP A 104 19.34 15.87 -1.87
N LEU A 105 19.78 16.10 -3.11
CA LEU A 105 20.48 15.11 -3.92
C LEU A 105 21.98 14.97 -3.58
N GLY A 106 22.53 15.84 -2.72
CA GLY A 106 23.96 15.85 -2.37
C GLY A 106 24.89 16.29 -3.51
N LEU A 107 24.36 17.02 -4.49
CA LEU A 107 25.13 17.54 -5.63
C LEU A 107 25.80 18.89 -5.32
N ILE A 108 25.28 19.60 -4.32
CA ILE A 108 25.85 20.85 -3.79
C ILE A 108 25.75 20.84 -2.25
N ASP A 109 26.65 21.58 -1.60
CA ASP A 109 26.85 21.57 -0.14
C ASP A 109 25.76 22.26 0.69
#